data_AF-A0A423H3E1-F1
#
_entry.id   AF-A0A423H3E1-F1
#
_cell.length_a   1.000
_cell.length_b   1.000
_cell.length_c   1.000
_cell.angle_alpha   90.00
_cell.angle_beta   90.00
_cell.angle_gamma   90.00
#
_symmetry.space_group_name_H-M   'P 1'
#
loop_
_entity.id
_entity.type
_entity.pdbx_description
1 polymer ?
#
loop_
_entity_poly.entity_id
_entity_poly.type
_entity_poly.pdbx_seq_one_letter_code
_entity_poly.pdbx_strand_id
1 'polypeptide(L)'
;MSDVLLEKTRIKLNHIFKERGYGLDPDDTFLSGWVINDLKQEVVSYSESLTWAVMEKVQHDELPSFDEKSAGIFSIRWSMDLKYRVDPRVLDVRELNRICHGIVIEFRKEKFFAD
;
A
#
# COMPACT_ATOMS: atom_id res chain seq x y z
N MET A 1 6.94 -8.30 -17.31
CA MET A 1 7.54 -8.70 -16.01
C MET A 1 6.85 -7.98 -14.86
N SER A 2 6.67 -6.66 -14.94
CA SER A 2 5.84 -5.87 -14.00
C SER A 2 4.42 -6.41 -13.87
N ASP A 3 3.77 -6.75 -14.98
CA ASP A 3 2.34 -7.08 -14.99
C ASP A 3 2.05 -8.41 -14.26
N VAL A 4 2.95 -9.39 -14.38
CA VAL A 4 2.85 -10.66 -13.65
C VAL A 4 3.07 -10.44 -12.15
N LEU A 5 4.02 -9.59 -11.76
CA LEU A 5 4.29 -9.29 -10.35
C LEU A 5 3.15 -8.48 -9.72
N LEU A 6 2.60 -7.54 -10.47
CA LEU A 6 1.43 -6.75 -10.08
C LEU A 6 0.23 -7.65 -9.84
N GLU A 7 -0.06 -8.56 -10.77
CA GLU A 7 -1.18 -9.50 -10.63
C GLU A 7 -1.00 -10.46 -9.45
N LYS A 8 0.20 -10.99 -9.23
CA LYS A 8 0.48 -11.82 -8.03
C LYS A 8 0.30 -11.03 -6.74
N THR A 9 0.77 -9.78 -6.70
CA THR A 9 0.60 -8.89 -5.55
C THR A 9 -0.87 -8.60 -5.28
N ARG A 10 -1.63 -8.29 -6.34
CA ARG A 10 -3.09 -8.10 -6.30
C ARG A 10 -3.79 -9.31 -5.70
N ILE A 11 -3.49 -10.52 -6.17
CA ILE A 11 -4.10 -11.76 -5.69
C ILE A 11 -3.84 -11.93 -4.19
N LYS A 12 -2.59 -11.75 -3.74
CA LYS A 12 -2.23 -11.88 -2.32
C LYS A 12 -2.94 -10.83 -1.45
N LEU A 13 -2.96 -9.57 -1.87
CA LEU A 13 -3.65 -8.51 -1.13
C LEU A 13 -5.16 -8.75 -1.05
N ASN A 14 -5.80 -9.09 -2.18
CA ASN A 14 -7.23 -9.40 -2.20
C ASN A 14 -7.58 -10.57 -1.28
N HIS A 15 -6.74 -11.61 -1.25
CA HIS A 15 -6.92 -12.73 -0.34
C HIS A 15 -6.89 -12.26 1.12
N ILE A 16 -5.86 -11.51 1.52
CA ILE A 16 -5.73 -10.97 2.89
C ILE A 16 -6.90 -10.05 3.23
N PHE A 17 -7.29 -9.15 2.33
CA PHE A 17 -8.38 -8.19 2.57
C PHE A 17 -9.72 -8.91 2.76
N LYS A 18 -9.95 -9.98 1.99
CA LYS A 18 -11.12 -10.84 2.14
C LYS A 18 -11.12 -11.59 3.47
N GLU A 19 -10.00 -12.19 3.87
CA GLU A 19 -9.88 -12.92 5.14
C GLU A 19 -10.07 -12.00 6.35
N ARG A 20 -9.58 -10.76 6.26
CA ARG A 20 -9.72 -9.75 7.32
C ARG A 20 -11.06 -9.02 7.30
N GLY A 21 -11.86 -9.19 6.25
CA GLY A 21 -13.17 -8.55 6.11
C GLY A 21 -13.09 -7.03 5.92
N TYR A 22 -12.02 -6.51 5.30
CA TYR A 22 -11.84 -5.06 5.12
C TYR A 22 -12.89 -4.42 4.20
N GLY A 23 -13.44 -5.19 3.26
CA GLY A 23 -14.42 -4.65 2.28
C GLY A 23 -13.81 -3.59 1.35
N LEU A 24 -12.50 -3.64 1.14
CA LEU A 24 -11.74 -2.72 0.29
C LEU A 24 -11.27 -3.46 -0.97
N ASP A 25 -11.18 -2.73 -2.08
CA ASP A 25 -10.45 -3.17 -3.27
C ASP A 25 -9.05 -2.52 -3.24
N PRO A 26 -7.95 -3.29 -3.21
CA PRO A 26 -6.60 -2.75 -3.15
C PRO A 26 -6.16 -2.01 -4.42
N ASP A 27 -6.84 -2.18 -5.56
CA ASP A 27 -6.57 -1.41 -6.78
C ASP A 27 -7.30 -0.06 -6.80
N ASP A 28 -8.44 0.05 -6.12
CA ASP A 28 -9.24 1.28 -5.97
C ASP A 28 -9.10 1.95 -4.58
N THR A 29 -8.13 1.49 -3.79
CA THR A 29 -7.73 2.12 -2.53
C THR A 29 -6.30 2.62 -2.67
N PHE A 30 -6.02 3.82 -2.20
CA PHE A 30 -4.78 4.54 -2.48
C PHE A 30 -4.01 4.84 -1.20
N LEU A 31 -2.70 4.56 -1.21
CA LEU A 31 -1.77 5.12 -0.24
C LEU A 31 -1.33 6.48 -0.75
N SER A 32 -1.66 7.54 -0.02
CA SER A 32 -1.24 8.90 -0.35
C SER A 32 -0.29 9.43 0.73
N GLY A 33 0.86 9.94 0.30
CA GLY A 33 1.86 10.60 1.13
C GLY A 33 1.95 12.08 0.79
N TRP A 34 2.18 12.91 1.80
CA TRP A 34 2.27 14.36 1.66
C TRP A 34 3.52 14.94 2.29
N VAL A 35 3.89 16.13 1.82
CA VAL A 35 5.04 16.91 2.28
C VAL A 35 4.64 18.35 2.51
N ILE A 36 5.43 19.07 3.30
CA ILE A 36 5.27 20.52 3.46
C ILE A 36 6.13 21.21 2.39
N ASN A 37 5.51 21.96 1.49
CA ASN A 37 6.22 22.72 0.45
C ASN A 37 6.87 24.01 1.01
N ASP A 38 7.57 24.75 0.14
CA ASP A 38 8.24 26.00 0.50
C ASP A 38 7.28 27.09 1.02
N LEU A 39 6.00 27.00 0.64
CA LEU A 39 4.92 27.88 1.10
C LEU A 39 4.30 27.43 2.44
N LYS A 40 4.88 26.44 3.12
CA LYS A 40 4.38 25.85 4.36
C LYS A 40 3.00 25.20 4.24
N GLN A 41 2.67 24.71 3.04
CA GLN A 41 1.42 24.02 2.75
C GLN A 41 1.67 22.51 2.61
N GLU A 42 0.76 21.70 3.15
CA GLU A 42 0.73 20.27 2.87
C GLU A 42 0.29 20.04 1.42
N VAL A 43 1.08 19.25 0.69
CA VAL A 43 0.82 18.86 -0.69
C VAL A 43 1.07 17.37 -0.85
N VAL A 44 0.19 16.68 -1.58
CA VAL A 44 0.40 15.25 -1.90
C VAL A 44 1.59 15.13 -2.84
N SER A 45 2.57 14.32 -2.46
CA SER A 45 3.77 14.04 -3.26
C SER A 45 3.84 12.61 -3.76
N TYR A 46 3.03 11.71 -3.19
CA TYR A 46 2.92 10.30 -3.57
C TYR A 46 1.46 9.88 -3.52
N SER A 47 0.98 9.18 -4.55
CA SER A 47 -0.34 8.54 -4.50
C SER A 47 -0.46 7.37 -5.47
N GLU A 48 -0.41 6.16 -4.94
CA GLU A 48 -0.53 4.92 -5.70
C GLU A 48 -1.58 4.00 -5.11
N SER A 49 -2.12 3.09 -5.90
CA SER A 49 -3.01 2.05 -5.37
C SER A 49 -2.25 1.17 -4.37
N LEU A 50 -2.97 0.55 -3.41
CA LEU A 50 -2.33 -0.33 -2.44
C LEU A 50 -1.63 -1.51 -3.14
N THR A 51 -2.23 -2.05 -4.20
CA THR A 51 -1.60 -3.07 -5.05
C THR A 51 -0.25 -2.59 -5.59
N TRP A 52 -0.21 -1.38 -6.15
CA TRP A 52 1.02 -0.84 -6.73
C TRP A 52 2.08 -0.53 -5.67
N ALA A 53 1.70 0.15 -4.59
CA ALA A 53 2.61 0.52 -3.50
C ALA A 53 3.30 -0.71 -2.87
N VAL A 54 2.57 -1.82 -2.71
CA VAL A 54 3.13 -3.07 -2.21
C VAL A 54 4.01 -3.75 -3.27
N MET A 55 3.59 -3.74 -4.52
CA MET A 55 4.35 -4.33 -5.63
C MET A 55 5.72 -3.67 -5.78
N GLU A 56 5.81 -2.35 -5.66
CA GLU A 56 7.09 -1.61 -5.68
C GLU A 56 8.06 -2.13 -4.62
N LYS A 57 7.58 -2.37 -3.39
CA LYS A 57 8.40 -2.92 -2.30
C LYS A 57 8.88 -4.33 -2.58
N VAL A 58 8.02 -5.18 -3.16
CA VAL A 58 8.41 -6.53 -3.60
C VAL A 58 9.44 -6.47 -4.75
N GLN A 59 9.24 -5.59 -5.72
CA GLN A 59 10.12 -5.42 -6.86
C GLN A 59 11.52 -4.99 -6.45
N HIS A 60 11.61 -4.06 -5.50
CA HIS A 60 12.87 -3.54 -4.97
C HIS A 60 13.49 -4.40 -3.86
N ASP A 61 12.83 -5.51 -3.50
CA ASP A 61 13.23 -6.33 -2.36
C ASP A 61 13.44 -5.51 -1.07
N GLU A 62 12.52 -4.57 -0.81
CA GLU A 62 12.60 -3.62 0.30
C GLU A 62 11.46 -3.90 1.29
N LEU A 63 11.75 -3.84 2.59
CA LEU A 63 10.69 -3.88 3.59
C LEU A 63 9.95 -2.53 3.62
N PRO A 64 8.61 -2.53 3.73
CA PRO A 64 7.84 -1.30 3.76
C PRO A 64 8.08 -0.52 5.06
N SER A 65 8.15 0.80 4.93
CA SER A 65 8.23 1.75 6.04
C SER A 65 7.51 3.03 5.66
N PHE A 66 6.24 2.92 5.27
CA PHE A 66 5.38 4.07 4.98
C PHE A 66 5.19 4.90 6.26
N ASP A 67 5.33 6.23 6.16
CA ASP A 67 5.25 7.13 7.31
C ASP A 67 3.80 7.26 7.83
N GLU A 68 3.59 6.94 9.09
CA GLU A 68 2.28 7.03 9.75
C GLU A 68 1.82 8.48 10.01
N LYS A 69 2.74 9.46 9.98
CA LYS A 69 2.44 10.87 10.23
C LYS A 69 2.13 11.65 8.97
N SER A 70 2.80 11.31 7.88
CA SER A 70 2.73 12.03 6.60
C SER A 70 2.14 11.20 5.47
N ALA A 71 1.48 10.07 5.79
CA ALA A 71 0.72 9.28 4.84
C ALA A 71 -0.63 8.81 5.40
N GLY A 72 -1.52 8.44 4.48
CA GLY A 72 -2.86 7.94 4.78
C GLY A 72 -3.41 7.07 3.65
N ILE A 73 -4.49 6.37 3.94
CA ILE A 73 -5.17 5.47 3.01
C ILE A 73 -6.51 6.09 2.63
N PHE A 74 -6.78 6.21 1.34
CA PHE A 74 -7.91 6.94 0.78
C PHE A 74 -8.63 6.16 -0.31
N SER A 75 -9.92 6.42 -0.47
CA SER A 75 -10.75 5.89 -1.57
C SER A 75 -10.61 6.69 -2.87
N ILE A 76 -9.91 7.83 -2.82
CA ILE A 76 -9.67 8.69 -3.98
C ILE A 76 -8.17 8.97 -4.09
N ARG A 77 -7.62 8.79 -5.29
CA ARG A 77 -6.23 9.08 -5.60
C ARG A 77 -5.92 10.57 -5.42
N TRP A 78 -4.70 10.89 -4.99
CA TRP A 78 -4.21 12.26 -4.75
C TRP A 78 -5.01 13.05 -3.71
N SER A 79 -5.61 12.35 -2.73
CA SER A 79 -6.40 13.00 -1.69
C SER A 79 -5.67 13.09 -0.35
N MET A 80 -5.96 14.15 0.41
CA MET A 80 -5.70 14.27 1.85
C MET A 80 -6.99 14.60 2.61
N ASP A 81 -8.13 14.64 1.91
CA ASP A 81 -9.40 15.01 2.51
C ASP A 81 -9.91 13.86 3.38
N LEU A 82 -10.10 14.14 4.67
CA LEU A 82 -10.52 13.16 5.66
C LEU A 82 -11.84 12.48 5.32
N LYS A 83 -12.71 13.10 4.50
CA LYS A 83 -13.96 12.47 4.07
C LYS A 83 -13.77 11.27 3.15
N TYR A 84 -12.63 11.19 2.47
CA TYR A 84 -12.28 10.07 1.59
C TYR A 84 -11.31 9.10 2.26
N ARG A 85 -10.86 9.39 3.49
CA ARG A 85 -9.94 8.55 4.24
C ARG A 85 -10.65 7.25 4.63
N VAL A 86 -9.99 6.13 4.39
CA VAL A 86 -10.41 4.83 4.91
C VAL A 86 -10.42 4.90 6.44
N ASP A 87 -11.45 4.34 7.06
CA ASP A 87 -11.55 4.28 8.53
C ASP A 87 -10.28 3.59 9.08
N PRO A 88 -9.47 4.26 9.91
CA PRO A 88 -8.23 3.67 10.43
C PRO A 88 -8.47 2.45 11.32
N ARG A 89 -9.71 2.20 11.77
CA ARG A 89 -10.09 0.95 12.45
C ARG A 89 -10.24 -0.24 11.52
N VAL A 90 -10.45 0.01 10.22
CA VAL A 90 -10.49 -1.02 9.17
C VAL A 90 -9.08 -1.28 8.68
N LEU A 91 -8.38 -0.24 8.22
CA LEU A 91 -7.01 -0.33 7.75
C LEU A 91 -6.29 1.01 7.93
N ASP A 92 -5.18 1.00 8.66
CA ASP A 92 -4.27 2.14 8.78
C ASP A 92 -2.90 1.85 8.14
N VAL A 93 -2.05 2.89 8.08
CA VAL A 93 -0.72 2.79 7.46
C VAL A 93 0.17 1.79 8.19
N ARG A 94 0.02 1.65 9.51
CA ARG A 94 0.79 0.71 10.31
C ARG A 94 0.45 -0.74 9.97
N GLU A 95 -0.84 -1.04 9.87
CA GLU A 95 -1.32 -2.36 9.49
C GLU A 95 -0.97 -2.67 8.03
N LEU A 96 -1.05 -1.68 7.13
CA LEU A 96 -0.56 -1.81 5.76
C LEU A 96 0.94 -2.17 5.72
N ASN A 97 1.78 -1.51 6.52
CA ASN A 97 3.20 -1.84 6.63
C ASN A 97 3.40 -3.31 7.06
N ARG A 98 2.63 -3.82 8.02
CA ARG A 98 2.72 -5.23 8.46
C ARG A 98 2.29 -6.22 7.38
N ILE A 99 1.18 -5.94 6.71
CA ILE A 99 0.69 -6.77 5.59
C ILE A 99 1.73 -6.81 4.48
N CYS A 100 2.22 -5.64 4.06
CA CYS A 100 3.21 -5.53 3.00
C CYS A 100 4.52 -6.22 3.39
N HIS A 101 4.94 -6.17 4.66
CA HIS A 101 6.11 -6.91 5.14
C HIS A 101 5.91 -8.42 4.92
N GLY A 102 4.76 -8.96 5.32
CA GLY A 102 4.44 -10.38 5.13
C GLY A 102 4.53 -10.79 3.66
N ILE A 103 3.95 -9.98 2.77
CA ILE A 103 3.99 -10.22 1.31
C ILE A 103 5.42 -10.22 0.77
N VAL A 104 6.24 -9.22 1.12
CA VAL A 104 7.65 -9.15 0.68
C VAL A 104 8.43 -10.40 1.12
N ILE A 105 8.25 -10.85 2.36
CA ILE A 105 8.90 -12.06 2.88
C ILE A 105 8.45 -13.32 2.14
N GLU A 106 7.17 -13.44 1.79
CA GLU A 106 6.68 -14.56 0.98
C GLU A 106 7.31 -14.59 -0.41
N PHE A 107 7.33 -13.45 -1.11
CA PHE A 107 7.95 -13.38 -2.44
C PHE A 107 9.45 -13.68 -2.41
N ARG A 108 10.16 -13.25 -1.36
CA ARG A 108 11.57 -13.63 -1.16
C ARG A 108 11.71 -15.15 -1.09
N LYS A 109 10.90 -15.81 -0.26
CA LYS A 109 10.92 -17.28 -0.15
C LYS A 109 10.62 -17.95 -1.49
N GLU A 110 9.61 -17.48 -2.22
CA GLU A 110 9.28 -18.02 -3.55
C GLU A 110 10.45 -17.92 -4.54
N LYS A 111 11.23 -16.83 -4.50
CA LYS A 111 12.47 -16.72 -5.29
C LYS A 111 13.52 -17.76 -4.85
N PHE A 112 13.76 -17.90 -3.54
CA PHE A 112 14.75 -18.85 -3.01
C PHE A 112 14.44 -20.33 -3.30
N PHE A 113 13.19 -20.71 -3.54
CA PHE A 113 12.80 -22.09 -3.87
C PHE A 113 12.59 -22.33 -5.39
N ALA A 114 12.78 -21.30 -6.22
CA ALA A 114 12.65 -21.39 -7.67
C ALA A 114 14.01 -21.55 -8.39
N ASP A 115 15.11 -21.44 -7.64
CA ASP A 115 16.50 -21.65 -8.07
C ASP A 115 17.01 -23.04 -7.64
#